data_AF-A0A418XVB0-F1
#
_entry.id   AF-A0A418XVB0-F1
#
_cell.length_a   1.000
_cell.length_b   1.000
_cell.length_c   1.000
_cell.angle_alpha   90.00
_cell.angle_beta   90.00
_cell.angle_gamma   90.00
#
_symmetry.space_group_name_H-M   'P 1'
#
loop_
_entity.id
_entity.type
_entity.pdbx_description
1 polymer ?
#
loop_
_entity_poly.entity_id
_entity_poly.type
_entity_poly.pdbx_seq_one_letter_code
_entity_poly.pdbx_strand_id
1 'polypeptide(L)'
;MPRQEGFPSLDDKHEHGLAPLACHEAGGFIWVMLDREAEPDFSAITAELVGDFDALGLPDAHVFGHKTFQIDANWKLILEPFLEPYHIQRLHSTTVAGIFADVASIPSS
;
A
#
# COMPACT_ATOMS: atom_id res chain seq x y z
N MET A 1 6.58 4.84 34.37
CA MET A 1 6.17 3.44 34.12
C MET A 1 5.32 2.97 35.29
N PRO A 2 4.10 2.44 35.06
CA PRO A 2 3.31 1.81 36.12
C PRO A 2 4.09 0.65 36.74
N ARG A 3 4.01 0.47 38.06
CA ARG A 3 4.69 -0.62 38.79
C ARG A 3 3.81 -1.88 38.79
N GLN A 4 4.40 -3.05 38.57
CA GLN A 4 3.70 -4.35 38.57
C GLN A 4 2.97 -4.62 39.90
N GLU A 5 3.53 -4.15 41.02
CA GLU A 5 2.93 -4.17 42.36
C GLU A 5 1.53 -3.51 42.42
N GLY A 6 1.22 -2.59 41.49
CA GLY A 6 -0.09 -1.94 41.39
C GLY A 6 -1.15 -2.77 40.67
N PHE A 7 -0.80 -3.95 40.14
CA PHE A 7 -1.68 -4.83 39.38
C PHE A 7 -1.59 -6.28 39.90
N PRO A 8 -1.96 -6.54 41.18
CA PRO A 8 -1.79 -7.85 41.80
C PRO A 8 -2.69 -8.94 41.20
N SER A 9 -3.69 -8.60 40.40
CA SER A 9 -4.54 -9.54 39.66
C SER A 9 -4.06 -9.83 38.24
N LEU A 10 -2.94 -9.22 37.83
CA LEU A 10 -2.31 -9.49 36.54
C LEU A 10 -1.23 -10.56 36.79
N ASP A 11 -1.64 -11.82 36.71
CA ASP A 11 -0.82 -12.97 37.13
C ASP A 11 0.44 -13.12 36.25
N ASP A 12 0.27 -13.05 34.92
CA ASP A 12 1.37 -13.09 33.96
C ASP A 12 1.24 -11.98 32.89
N LYS A 13 2.07 -10.95 33.03
CA LYS A 13 2.16 -9.84 32.05
C LYS A 13 2.52 -10.34 30.65
N HIS A 14 3.24 -11.46 30.52
CA HIS A 14 3.64 -12.00 29.22
C HIS A 14 2.46 -12.51 28.39
N GLU A 15 1.36 -12.91 29.02
CA GLU A 15 0.14 -13.36 28.34
C GLU A 15 -0.69 -12.20 27.76
N HIS A 16 -0.37 -10.95 28.14
CA HIS A 16 -1.09 -9.74 27.72
C HIS A 16 -0.28 -8.87 26.76
N GLY A 17 0.56 -9.51 25.92
CA GLY A 17 1.26 -8.86 24.84
C GLY A 17 0.33 -8.27 23.77
N LEU A 18 0.84 -7.35 22.96
CA LEU A 18 0.12 -6.91 21.77
C LEU A 18 -0.07 -8.09 20.81
N ALA A 19 -1.21 -8.11 20.15
CA ALA A 19 -1.51 -9.04 19.08
C ALA A 19 -0.46 -8.92 17.94
N PRO A 20 0.35 -9.97 17.67
CA PRO A 20 1.31 -9.93 16.58
C PRO A 20 0.58 -10.04 15.23
N LEU A 21 1.15 -9.40 14.21
CA LEU A 21 0.80 -9.57 12.79
C LEU A 21 2.03 -10.08 12.04
N ALA A 22 1.82 -10.99 11.09
CA ALA A 22 2.90 -11.41 10.21
C ALA A 22 3.31 -10.25 9.29
N CYS A 23 4.61 -10.03 9.15
CA CYS A 23 5.16 -8.98 8.30
C CYS A 23 6.35 -9.46 7.47
N HIS A 24 6.57 -8.81 6.34
CA HIS A 24 7.69 -9.07 5.44
C HIS A 24 8.23 -7.75 4.87
N GLU A 25 9.54 -7.60 4.74
CA GLU A 25 10.16 -6.40 4.15
C GLU A 25 10.72 -6.75 2.78
N ALA A 26 10.26 -6.02 1.75
CA ALA A 26 10.70 -6.22 0.36
C ALA A 26 10.41 -4.98 -0.49
N GLY A 27 11.35 -4.62 -1.38
CA GLY A 27 11.20 -3.52 -2.34
C GLY A 27 11.00 -2.14 -1.71
N GLY A 28 11.55 -1.91 -0.51
CA GLY A 28 11.38 -0.65 0.23
C GLY A 28 10.06 -0.52 1.01
N PHE A 29 9.24 -1.57 1.06
CA PHE A 29 7.97 -1.59 1.81
C PHE A 29 7.97 -2.64 2.91
N ILE A 30 7.20 -2.35 3.96
CA ILE A 30 6.79 -3.33 4.98
C ILE A 30 5.39 -3.83 4.61
N TRP A 31 5.29 -5.11 4.30
CA TRP A 31 4.07 -5.83 3.98
C TRP A 31 3.52 -6.48 5.24
N VAL A 32 2.20 -6.43 5.43
CA VAL A 32 1.55 -6.94 6.65
C VAL A 32 0.30 -7.72 6.28
N MET A 33 0.14 -8.90 6.88
CA MET A 33 -1.10 -9.65 6.82
C MET A 33 -1.98 -9.31 8.01
N LEU A 34 -3.25 -8.97 7.74
CA LEU A 34 -4.21 -8.57 8.77
C LEU A 34 -4.96 -9.77 9.38
N ASP A 35 -5.02 -10.88 8.66
CA ASP A 35 -5.52 -12.14 9.21
C ASP A 35 -4.41 -12.79 10.05
N ARG A 36 -4.69 -12.96 11.33
CA ARG A 36 -3.74 -13.47 12.33
C ARG A 36 -3.73 -14.98 12.44
N GLU A 37 -4.82 -15.61 11.99
CA GLU A 37 -5.00 -17.06 12.08
C GLU A 37 -4.58 -17.76 10.78
N ALA A 38 -4.38 -16.99 9.71
CA ALA A 38 -3.84 -17.48 8.45
C ALA A 38 -2.34 -17.78 8.57
N GLU A 39 -1.90 -18.85 7.92
CA GLU A 39 -0.49 -19.11 7.69
C GLU A 39 0.12 -17.94 6.88
N PRO A 40 1.28 -17.39 7.29
CA PRO A 40 1.90 -16.30 6.56
C PRO A 40 2.20 -16.65 5.10
N ASP A 41 1.60 -15.91 4.18
CA ASP A 41 1.81 -16.03 2.73
C ASP A 41 2.12 -14.67 2.12
N PHE A 42 3.36 -14.53 1.63
CA PHE A 42 3.86 -13.36 0.93
C PHE A 42 4.26 -13.70 -0.52
N SER A 43 3.79 -14.83 -1.06
CA SER A 43 4.18 -15.31 -2.39
C SER A 43 3.78 -14.39 -3.55
N ALA A 44 2.79 -13.52 -3.34
CA ALA A 44 2.42 -12.46 -4.29
C ALA A 44 3.50 -11.39 -4.46
N ILE A 45 4.46 -11.29 -3.53
CA ILE A 45 5.61 -10.40 -3.60
C ILE A 45 6.71 -11.11 -4.40
N THR A 46 6.59 -11.03 -5.72
CA THR A 46 7.50 -11.71 -6.63
C THR A 46 8.83 -10.97 -6.77
N ALA A 47 9.86 -11.67 -7.24
CA ALA A 47 11.15 -11.05 -7.57
C ALA A 47 11.04 -10.00 -8.68
N GLU A 48 10.08 -10.17 -9.61
CA GLU A 48 9.80 -9.20 -10.67
C GLU A 48 9.24 -7.90 -10.07
N LEU A 49 8.26 -8.01 -9.18
CA LEU A 49 7.69 -6.85 -8.48
C LEU A 49 8.75 -6.09 -7.67
N VAL A 50 9.60 -6.82 -6.95
CA VAL A 50 10.71 -6.22 -6.21
C VAL A 50 11.71 -5.55 -7.15
N GLY A 51 12.02 -6.18 -8.29
CA GLY A 51 12.88 -5.60 -9.33
C GLY A 51 12.33 -4.29 -9.90
N ASP A 52 11.02 -4.18 -10.10
CA ASP A 52 10.37 -2.93 -10.53
C ASP A 52 10.51 -1.83 -9.46
N PHE A 53 10.35 -2.17 -8.18
CA PHE A 53 10.53 -1.22 -7.08
C PHE A 53 11.98 -0.74 -6.94
N ASP A 54 12.93 -1.64 -7.13
CA ASP A 54 14.36 -1.31 -7.14
C ASP A 54 14.69 -0.37 -8.32
N ALA A 55 14.14 -0.63 -9.51
CA ALA A 55 14.32 0.23 -10.67
C ALA A 55 13.73 1.64 -10.48
N LEU A 56 12.68 1.77 -9.67
CA LEU A 56 12.08 3.04 -9.26
C LEU A 56 12.85 3.73 -8.11
N GLY A 57 13.87 3.08 -7.53
CA GLY A 57 14.66 3.60 -6.42
C GLY A 57 13.88 3.69 -5.10
N LEU A 58 12.80 2.92 -4.95
CA LEU A 58 11.94 2.96 -3.76
C LEU A 58 12.63 2.51 -2.47
N PRO A 59 13.54 1.51 -2.45
CA PRO A 59 14.25 1.14 -1.23
C PRO A 59 15.08 2.27 -0.60
N ASP A 60 15.59 3.19 -1.43
CA ASP A 60 16.42 4.32 -0.99
C ASP A 60 15.61 5.62 -0.86
N ALA A 61 14.30 5.58 -1.16
CA ALA A 61 13.44 6.75 -1.11
C ALA A 61 13.13 7.17 0.35
N HIS A 62 12.77 8.43 0.52
CA HIS A 62 12.25 8.95 1.79
C HIS A 62 10.90 9.64 1.55
N VAL A 63 10.01 9.57 2.55
CA VAL A 63 8.70 10.23 2.47
C VAL A 63 8.88 11.74 2.50
N PHE A 64 8.72 12.39 1.34
CA PHE A 64 8.77 13.85 1.23
C PHE A 64 7.48 14.52 1.73
N GLY A 65 6.33 13.89 1.52
CA GLY A 65 5.03 14.41 1.96
C GLY A 65 3.93 13.35 1.92
N HIS A 66 2.86 13.60 2.67
CA HIS A 66 1.70 12.70 2.78
C HIS A 66 0.40 13.51 2.76
N LYS A 67 -0.61 13.01 2.03
CA LYS A 67 -1.98 13.54 2.01
C LYS A 67 -2.96 12.41 2.24
N THR A 68 -4.01 12.67 3.00
CA THR A 68 -5.10 11.73 3.27
C THR A 68 -6.42 12.34 2.81
N PHE A 69 -7.26 11.53 2.17
CA PHE A 69 -8.57 11.93 1.69
C PHE A 69 -9.62 10.99 2.28
N GLN A 70 -10.75 11.55 2.72
CA GLN A 70 -11.96 10.79 3.00
C GLN A 70 -12.88 10.97 1.80
N ILE A 71 -13.11 9.88 1.07
CA ILE A 71 -13.90 9.88 -0.16
C ILE A 71 -15.09 8.94 0.07
N ASP A 72 -16.31 9.44 -0.11
CA ASP A 72 -17.54 8.65 -0.02
C ASP A 72 -17.75 7.85 -1.32
N ALA A 73 -16.87 6.88 -1.54
CA ALA A 73 -16.88 6.02 -2.71
C ALA A 73 -16.38 4.61 -2.37
N ASN A 74 -16.76 3.62 -3.17
CA ASN A 74 -16.17 2.29 -3.06
C ASN A 74 -14.69 2.34 -3.47
N TRP A 75 -13.80 1.71 -2.70
CA TRP A 75 -12.36 1.69 -2.98
C TRP A 75 -12.01 1.16 -4.38
N LYS A 76 -12.83 0.26 -4.95
CA LYS A 76 -12.62 -0.26 -6.32
C LYS A 76 -12.72 0.82 -7.38
N LEU A 77 -13.64 1.79 -7.21
CA LEU A 77 -13.79 2.93 -8.11
C LEU A 77 -12.59 3.88 -8.06
N ILE A 78 -11.82 3.86 -6.97
CA ILE A 78 -10.57 4.63 -6.85
C ILE A 78 -9.44 3.96 -7.63
N LEU A 79 -9.43 2.62 -7.69
CA LEU A 79 -8.42 1.85 -8.41
C LEU A 79 -8.67 1.81 -9.92
N GLU A 80 -9.92 1.72 -10.36
CA GLU A 80 -10.32 1.57 -11.77
C GLU A 80 -9.63 2.58 -12.73
N PRO A 81 -9.57 3.89 -12.44
CA PRO A 81 -8.91 4.86 -13.32
C PRO A 81 -7.41 4.59 -13.50
N PHE A 82 -6.72 3.93 -12.57
CA PHE A 82 -5.31 3.59 -12.76
C PHE A 82 -5.10 2.43 -13.74
N LEU A 83 -6.17 1.72 -14.09
CA LEU A 83 -6.15 0.58 -15.02
C LEU A 83 -6.53 0.99 -16.45
N GLU A 84 -6.91 2.24 -16.69
CA GLU A 84 -7.31 2.74 -18.01
C GLU A 84 -6.91 4.21 -18.26
N PRO A 85 -6.49 4.59 -19.48
CA PRO A 85 -6.05 5.96 -19.77
C PRO A 85 -7.11 6.85 -20.44
N TYR A 86 -8.32 6.34 -20.71
CA TYR A 86 -9.37 7.04 -21.46
C TYR A 86 -9.74 8.38 -20.83
N HIS A 87 -9.81 8.46 -19.51
CA HIS A 87 -10.16 9.70 -18.81
C HIS A 87 -9.03 10.76 -18.81
N ILE A 88 -7.77 10.36 -19.06
CA ILE A 88 -6.60 11.25 -18.89
C ILE A 88 -6.70 12.48 -19.78
N GLN A 89 -6.98 12.30 -21.07
CA GLN A 89 -7.02 13.41 -22.03
C GLN A 89 -8.10 14.45 -21.70
N ARG A 90 -9.18 14.04 -21.02
CA ARG A 90 -10.28 14.94 -20.66
C ARG A 90 -10.14 15.51 -19.26
N LEU A 91 -10.03 14.64 -18.26
CA LEU A 91 -10.06 15.02 -16.84
C LEU A 91 -8.71 15.59 -16.36
N HIS A 92 -7.61 15.20 -16.99
CA HIS A 92 -6.26 15.70 -16.69
C HIS A 92 -5.75 16.71 -17.73
N SER A 93 -6.65 17.32 -18.52
CA SER A 93 -6.31 18.25 -19.61
C SER A 93 -5.42 19.43 -19.19
N THR A 94 -5.52 19.89 -17.95
CA THR A 94 -4.71 21.00 -17.40
C THR A 94 -3.59 20.54 -16.45
N THR A 95 -3.38 19.23 -16.31
CA THR A 95 -2.38 18.65 -15.39
C THR A 95 -1.43 17.74 -16.15
N VAL A 96 -1.63 16.43 -16.10
CA VAL A 96 -0.66 15.45 -16.59
C VAL A 96 -0.88 15.06 -18.06
N ALA A 97 -1.98 15.44 -18.70
CA ALA A 97 -2.32 14.97 -20.05
C ALA A 97 -1.20 15.17 -21.09
N GLY A 98 -0.43 16.26 -21.01
CA GLY A 98 0.68 16.54 -21.94
C GLY A 98 1.87 15.58 -21.84
N ILE A 99 1.96 14.78 -20.77
CA ILE A 99 3.00 13.76 -20.56
C ILE A 99 2.52 12.38 -21.03
N PHE A 100 1.21 12.19 -21.19
CA PHE A 100 0.56 10.93 -21.61
C PHE A 100 0.17 10.94 -23.10
N ALA A 101 1.06 11.40 -23.98
CA ALA A 101 0.81 11.38 -25.43
C ALA A 101 0.86 9.93 -25.97
N ASP A 102 -0.23 9.51 -26.60
CA ASP A 102 -0.44 8.27 -27.35
C ASP A 102 -0.44 6.93 -26.57
N VAL A 103 -1.42 6.74 -25.68
CA VAL A 103 -2.04 5.41 -25.64
C VAL A 103 -2.98 5.35 -26.83
N ALA A 104 -2.60 4.57 -27.85
CA ALA A 104 -3.32 4.48 -29.11
C ALA A 104 -4.83 4.28 -28.88
N SER A 105 -5.60 5.36 -28.95
CA SER A 105 -7.03 5.26 -29.17
C SER A 105 -7.18 4.70 -30.57
N ILE A 106 -7.56 3.42 -30.67
CA ILE A 106 -7.91 2.80 -31.94
C ILE A 106 -8.89 3.76 -32.62
N PRO A 107 -8.55 4.37 -33.77
CA PRO A 107 -9.49 5.25 -34.44
C PRO A 107 -10.68 4.37 -34.83
N SER A 108 -11.87 4.73 -34.33
CA SER A 108 -13.11 4.16 -34.86
C SER A 108 -13.16 4.48 -36.36
N SER A 109 -13.28 3.43 -37.16
CA SER A 109 -13.43 3.44 -38.62
C SER A 109 -14.49 4.42 -39.13
#